data_AF-A0A976PFE3-F1
#
_entry.id   AF-A0A976PFE3-F1
#
_cell.length_a   1.000
_cell.length_b   1.000
_cell.length_c   1.000
_cell.angle_alpha   90.00
_cell.angle_beta   90.00
_cell.angle_gamma   90.00
#
_symmetry.space_group_name_H-M   'P 1'
#
loop_
_entity.id
_entity.type
_entity.pdbx_description
1 polymer ?
#
loop_
_entity_poly.entity_id
_entity_poly.type
_entity_poly.pdbx_seq_one_letter_code
_entity_poly.pdbx_strand_id
1 'polypeptide(L)'
;MFKTTLKSVIFFPVTLFKLSFWLPNKFMHADRYHLVKKSFGTITYLLLGIPLTIALLFELLIIANAQVVGEPPNYQFSVSTEDLQLGQNVELPGYNKGVTFTSPGKENREAYYHYLLENYSPTIIHKMGHHPLWDIPTDLFFDGDRDPRNNVRNAAKIPQLPPVIHGEVIAETEDSYYLAYMLYHIKDYDQPLREFLTHWTYHDSDNEGFQIRIDKATMEVAHVEAWYHNRFFLCNSTGKTSGSEPIQSLSLFEGGSHIVIYAQSLGHGVRCATRADLASISKNTKIMRYHPNPEEIVPPTANRKTQYNTNYSLASLKPWYENATNLTKSGSESTSLFEDKIHVGTDKDGKELYVGRFIAGEDYDRNAWSRPKPPWSWDDKWDDIPIFLWHYYPSFAFGRHAEGSLSHKYIYNGPMEHTFGITNLDEILPYLELEMSTSRSNKWGNLAWRSNLVGQKDLWAHLNFWAKQYVNYIFNGLG
;
A
#
# COMPACT_ATOMS: atom_id res chain seq x y z
N MET A 1 21.29 32.88 -5.72
CA MET A 1 21.32 31.41 -5.68
C MET A 1 20.63 30.77 -6.88
N PHE A 2 19.32 31.00 -7.10
CA PHE A 2 18.52 30.30 -8.13
C PHE A 2 19.07 30.35 -9.57
N LYS A 3 19.54 31.51 -10.05
CA LYS A 3 20.11 31.65 -11.42
C LYS A 3 21.40 30.84 -11.62
N THR A 4 22.20 30.68 -10.57
CA THR A 4 23.47 29.92 -10.63
C THR A 4 23.17 28.43 -10.66
N THR A 5 22.21 27.97 -9.84
CA THR A 5 21.75 26.57 -9.80
C THR A 5 21.14 26.14 -11.14
N LEU A 6 20.28 26.97 -11.74
CA LEU A 6 19.63 26.64 -13.01
C LEU A 6 20.62 26.50 -14.18
N LYS A 7 21.64 27.37 -14.25
CA LYS A 7 22.71 27.25 -15.26
C LYS A 7 23.51 25.96 -15.06
N SER A 8 23.87 25.63 -13.83
CA SER A 8 24.62 24.41 -13.52
C SER A 8 23.85 23.15 -13.94
N VAL A 9 22.53 23.13 -13.76
CA VAL A 9 21.64 22.04 -14.20
C VAL A 9 21.59 21.94 -15.73
N ILE A 10 21.31 23.05 -16.42
CA ILE A 10 21.14 23.04 -17.89
C ILE A 10 22.44 22.60 -18.59
N PHE A 11 23.60 22.98 -18.05
CA PHE A 11 24.90 22.62 -18.62
C PHE A 11 25.51 21.34 -18.04
N PHE A 12 24.83 20.66 -17.12
CA PHE A 12 25.30 19.42 -16.53
C PHE A 12 25.55 18.29 -17.55
N PRO A 13 24.65 18.01 -18.53
CA PRO A 13 24.90 17.00 -19.56
C PRO A 13 26.16 17.31 -20.37
N VAL A 14 26.35 18.59 -20.72
CA VAL A 14 27.53 19.07 -21.47
C VAL A 14 28.81 18.91 -20.64
N THR A 15 28.71 19.08 -19.32
CA THR A 15 29.84 18.92 -18.40
C THR A 15 30.25 17.45 -18.27
N LEU A 16 29.29 16.54 -18.12
CA LEU A 16 29.55 15.09 -18.12
C LEU A 16 30.10 14.59 -19.45
N PHE A 17 29.58 15.11 -20.57
CA PHE A 17 30.12 14.84 -21.88
C PHE A 17 31.60 15.23 -21.94
N LYS A 18 31.93 16.49 -21.60
CA LYS A 18 33.32 16.97 -21.59
C LYS A 18 34.24 16.15 -20.66
N LEU A 19 33.77 15.78 -19.46
CA LEU A 19 34.52 14.94 -18.52
C LEU A 19 34.81 13.54 -19.08
N SER A 20 33.84 12.95 -19.78
CA SER A 20 33.97 11.62 -20.39
C SER A 20 35.08 11.57 -21.45
N PHE A 21 35.35 12.70 -22.13
CA PHE A 21 36.48 12.82 -23.07
C PHE A 21 37.76 13.37 -22.44
N TRP A 22 37.66 14.06 -21.30
CA TRP A 22 38.83 14.58 -20.58
C TRP A 22 39.65 13.48 -19.91
N LEU A 23 39.00 12.51 -19.24
CA LEU A 23 39.69 11.40 -18.57
C LEU A 23 40.61 10.60 -19.51
N PRO A 24 40.13 10.12 -20.68
CA PRO A 24 40.97 9.36 -21.61
C PRO A 24 42.12 10.18 -22.19
N ASN A 25 41.88 11.49 -22.41
CA ASN A 25 42.91 12.41 -22.88
C ASN A 25 44.01 12.64 -21.84
N LYS A 26 43.70 12.55 -20.56
CA LYS A 26 44.65 12.71 -19.46
C LYS A 26 45.46 11.44 -19.16
N PHE A 27 44.84 10.27 -19.26
CA PHE A 27 45.46 9.00 -18.84
C PHE A 27 46.05 8.16 -19.97
N MET A 28 45.71 8.44 -21.24
CA MET A 28 46.30 7.74 -22.39
C MET A 28 47.26 8.67 -23.14
N HIS A 29 48.55 8.32 -23.23
CA HIS A 29 49.58 9.11 -23.94
C HIS A 29 49.33 9.23 -25.47
N ALA A 30 50.06 10.15 -26.12
CA ALA A 30 49.69 10.82 -27.38
C ALA A 30 49.65 9.98 -28.67
N ASP A 31 48.90 10.54 -29.63
CA ASP A 31 48.74 10.35 -31.08
C ASP A 31 48.32 9.00 -31.67
N ARG A 32 48.69 7.85 -31.10
CA ARG A 32 48.37 6.54 -31.74
C ARG A 32 46.99 5.98 -31.40
N TYR A 33 46.26 6.59 -30.48
CA TYR A 33 45.03 6.03 -29.92
C TYR A 33 43.82 6.96 -30.04
N HIS A 34 43.79 7.86 -31.04
CA HIS A 34 42.67 8.80 -31.22
C HIS A 34 41.31 8.09 -31.30
N LEU A 35 41.22 6.99 -32.06
CA LEU A 35 40.01 6.18 -32.16
C LEU A 35 39.64 5.53 -30.82
N VAL A 36 40.62 4.98 -30.10
CA VAL A 36 40.39 4.33 -28.79
C VAL A 36 39.93 5.35 -27.74
N LYS A 37 40.54 6.54 -27.70
CA LYS A 37 40.13 7.65 -26.80
C LYS A 37 38.72 8.10 -27.09
N LYS A 38 38.37 8.27 -28.37
CA LYS A 38 37.03 8.65 -28.80
C LYS A 38 36.01 7.58 -28.42
N SER A 39 36.29 6.31 -28.74
CA SER A 39 35.43 5.19 -28.38
C SER A 39 35.26 5.06 -26.88
N PHE A 40 36.33 5.18 -26.09
CA PHE A 40 36.25 5.15 -24.63
C PHE A 40 35.39 6.31 -24.11
N GLY A 41 35.63 7.55 -24.54
CA GLY A 41 34.84 8.70 -24.10
C GLY A 41 33.37 8.60 -24.50
N THR A 42 33.07 8.08 -25.70
CA THR A 42 31.71 7.78 -26.13
C THR A 42 31.07 6.69 -25.28
N ILE A 43 31.77 5.58 -25.03
CA ILE A 43 31.28 4.48 -24.18
C ILE A 43 31.03 4.97 -22.76
N THR A 44 31.97 5.71 -22.16
CA THR A 44 31.81 6.30 -20.82
C THR A 44 30.62 7.27 -20.77
N TYR A 45 30.44 8.13 -21.77
CA TYR A 45 29.30 9.04 -21.81
C TYR A 45 27.98 8.29 -21.98
N LEU A 46 27.92 7.28 -22.86
CA LEU A 46 26.70 6.49 -23.07
C LEU A 46 26.34 5.65 -21.84
N LEU A 47 27.33 5.03 -21.19
CA LEU A 47 27.11 4.12 -20.07
C LEU A 47 26.97 4.83 -18.72
N LEU A 48 27.60 5.99 -18.52
CA LEU A 48 27.61 6.70 -17.24
C LEU A 48 27.06 8.11 -17.36
N GLY A 49 27.46 8.85 -18.40
CA GLY A 49 27.08 10.25 -18.60
C GLY A 49 25.57 10.46 -18.81
N ILE A 50 24.97 9.73 -19.74
CA ILE A 50 23.54 9.79 -20.04
C ILE A 50 22.71 9.31 -18.83
N PRO A 51 22.96 8.12 -18.23
CA PRO A 51 22.20 7.69 -17.06
C PRO A 51 22.27 8.66 -15.89
N LEU A 52 23.46 9.20 -15.58
CA LEU A 52 23.62 10.17 -14.49
C LEU A 52 22.91 11.50 -14.79
N THR A 53 22.91 11.93 -16.05
CA THR A 53 22.15 13.12 -16.49
C THR A 53 20.65 12.90 -16.28
N ILE A 54 20.12 11.77 -16.72
CA ILE A 54 18.71 11.41 -16.57
C ILE A 54 18.35 11.33 -15.08
N ALA A 55 19.19 10.68 -14.27
CA ALA A 55 18.99 10.55 -12.84
C ALA A 55 18.88 11.93 -12.16
N LEU A 56 19.82 12.84 -12.43
CA LEU A 56 19.80 14.18 -11.86
C LEU A 56 18.63 15.04 -12.38
N LEU A 57 18.22 14.85 -13.63
CA LEU A 57 17.02 15.50 -14.14
C LEU A 57 15.78 15.03 -13.36
N PHE A 58 15.66 13.72 -13.11
CA PHE A 58 14.57 13.19 -12.29
C PHE A 58 14.62 13.73 -10.86
N GLU A 59 15.77 13.74 -10.18
CA GLU A 59 15.90 14.33 -8.84
C GLU A 59 15.39 15.78 -8.80
N LEU A 60 15.76 16.59 -9.80
CA LEU A 60 15.32 17.98 -9.87
C LEU A 60 13.83 18.10 -10.14
N LEU A 61 13.28 17.26 -11.00
CA LEU A 61 11.85 17.19 -11.25
C LEU A 61 11.10 16.74 -10.01
N ILE A 62 11.61 15.77 -9.25
CA ILE A 62 11.02 15.29 -7.99
C ILE A 62 11.06 16.41 -6.93
N ILE A 63 12.19 17.11 -6.78
CA ILE A 63 12.29 18.24 -5.86
C ILE A 63 11.31 19.35 -6.27
N ALA A 64 11.25 19.70 -7.55
CA ALA A 64 10.31 20.69 -8.05
C ALA A 64 8.85 20.23 -7.85
N ASN A 65 8.57 18.96 -8.10
CA ASN A 65 7.27 18.35 -7.90
C ASN A 65 6.90 18.37 -6.42
N ALA A 66 7.80 18.02 -5.49
CA ALA A 66 7.55 18.10 -4.05
C ALA A 66 7.24 19.54 -3.58
N GLN A 67 7.85 20.56 -4.18
CA GLN A 67 7.50 21.97 -3.89
C GLN A 67 6.09 22.34 -4.37
N VAL A 68 5.60 21.69 -5.43
CA VAL A 68 4.27 21.92 -6.00
C VAL A 68 3.21 21.01 -5.36
N VAL A 69 3.58 19.78 -5.03
CA VAL A 69 2.66 18.66 -4.76
C VAL A 69 2.58 18.28 -3.28
N GLY A 70 3.51 18.74 -2.45
CA GLY A 70 3.48 18.50 -1.00
C GLY A 70 4.48 17.44 -0.55
N GLU A 71 4.12 16.68 0.48
CA GLU A 71 5.04 15.71 1.12
C GLU A 71 5.42 14.62 0.12
N PRO A 72 6.71 14.51 -0.28
CA PRO A 72 7.14 13.42 -1.12
C PRO A 72 6.96 12.10 -0.37
N PRO A 73 6.42 11.07 -1.01
CA PRO A 73 6.18 9.80 -0.36
C PRO A 73 7.50 9.18 0.15
N ASN A 74 7.48 8.72 1.41
CA ASN A 74 8.68 8.19 2.07
C ASN A 74 8.84 6.69 1.79
N TYR A 75 9.61 6.39 0.73
CA TYR A 75 10.01 5.02 0.35
C TYR A 75 11.33 4.60 0.99
N GLN A 76 11.72 5.10 2.17
CA GLN A 76 12.91 4.59 2.82
C GLN A 76 12.63 3.19 3.41
N PHE A 77 13.47 2.22 3.03
CA PHE A 77 13.45 0.85 3.55
C PHE A 77 14.70 0.63 4.37
N SER A 78 14.62 0.95 5.66
CA SER A 78 15.65 0.57 6.61
C SER A 78 15.17 0.84 8.01
N VAL A 79 15.23 -0.17 8.85
CA VAL A 79 15.20 0.01 10.30
C VAL A 79 16.58 0.44 10.76
N SER A 80 16.69 1.61 11.38
CA SER A 80 17.97 2.07 11.92
C SER A 80 18.29 1.37 13.25
N THR A 81 19.57 1.35 13.64
CA THR A 81 19.97 0.86 14.96
C THR A 81 19.34 1.69 16.09
N GLU A 82 19.12 2.98 15.85
CA GLU A 82 18.43 3.87 16.79
C GLU A 82 16.96 3.47 16.98
N ASP A 83 16.25 3.15 15.89
CA ASP A 83 14.86 2.68 15.96
C ASP A 83 14.73 1.41 16.79
N LEU A 84 15.66 0.45 16.62
CA LEU A 84 15.71 -0.78 17.41
C LEU A 84 15.93 -0.51 18.91
N GLN A 85 16.76 0.48 19.26
CA GLN A 85 17.04 0.84 20.65
C GLN A 85 15.85 1.53 21.32
N LEU A 86 15.12 2.36 20.57
CA LEU A 86 13.91 3.03 21.05
C LEU A 86 12.73 2.06 21.22
N GLY A 87 12.81 0.87 20.61
CA GLY A 87 11.78 -0.16 20.68
C GLY A 87 10.51 0.21 19.90
N GLN A 88 9.47 -0.58 20.12
CA GLN A 88 8.23 -0.50 19.33
C GLN A 88 7.13 0.32 20.00
N ASN A 89 7.15 0.44 21.33
CA ASN A 89 6.12 1.16 22.05
C ASN A 89 6.26 2.67 21.87
N VAL A 90 5.15 3.32 21.55
CA VAL A 90 5.05 4.76 21.38
C VAL A 90 3.82 5.29 22.11
N GLU A 91 3.87 6.55 22.52
CA GLU A 91 2.73 7.25 23.09
C GLU A 91 2.53 8.52 22.26
N LEU A 92 1.42 8.58 21.50
CA LEU A 92 1.14 9.76 20.69
C LEU A 92 0.35 10.79 21.52
N PRO A 93 0.39 12.08 21.16
CA PRO A 93 -0.44 13.09 21.81
C PRO A 93 -1.92 12.69 21.83
N GLY A 94 -2.60 13.04 22.93
CA GLY A 94 -4.01 12.73 23.12
C GLY A 94 -4.31 11.27 23.47
N TYR A 95 -3.31 10.41 23.64
CA TYR A 95 -3.53 9.04 24.09
C TYR A 95 -4.10 9.01 25.51
N ASN A 96 -5.17 8.24 25.69
CA ASN A 96 -5.77 7.99 26.99
C ASN A 96 -5.88 6.47 27.19
N LYS A 97 -5.18 5.93 28.20
CA LYS A 97 -5.11 4.49 28.54
C LYS A 97 -6.44 3.91 29.07
N GLY A 98 -7.55 4.63 28.91
CA GLY A 98 -8.82 4.33 29.56
C GLY A 98 -9.64 3.20 28.93
N VAL A 99 -9.35 2.78 27.69
CA VAL A 99 -10.12 1.73 27.02
C VAL A 99 -9.43 0.38 27.24
N THR A 100 -10.08 -0.51 27.97
CA THR A 100 -9.63 -1.90 28.16
C THR A 100 -10.65 -2.83 27.54
N PHE A 101 -10.22 -3.69 26.62
CA PHE A 101 -11.07 -4.69 26.01
C PHE A 101 -11.04 -5.97 26.82
N THR A 102 -12.20 -6.51 27.17
CA THR A 102 -12.30 -7.78 27.89
C THR A 102 -12.46 -8.91 26.87
N SER A 103 -11.53 -9.87 26.87
CA SER A 103 -11.65 -11.04 25.99
C SER A 103 -12.90 -11.84 26.36
N PRO A 104 -13.84 -12.06 25.43
CA PRO A 104 -14.83 -13.11 25.60
C PRO A 104 -14.10 -14.46 25.54
N GLY A 105 -14.73 -15.50 26.07
CA GLY A 105 -14.22 -16.86 25.87
C GLY A 105 -14.24 -17.24 24.39
N LYS A 106 -13.31 -18.11 23.97
CA LYS A 106 -13.12 -18.53 22.56
C LYS A 106 -14.28 -19.36 22.01
N GLU A 107 -15.19 -19.82 22.87
CA GLU A 107 -16.37 -20.59 22.50
C GLU A 107 -17.37 -19.81 21.62
N ASN A 108 -17.40 -18.48 21.72
CA ASN A 108 -18.17 -17.63 20.80
C ASN A 108 -17.20 -16.96 19.80
N ARG A 109 -17.00 -17.63 18.66
CA ARG A 109 -16.09 -17.18 17.60
C ARG A 109 -16.33 -15.73 17.17
N GLU A 110 -17.57 -15.36 16.87
CA GLU A 110 -17.88 -14.00 16.39
C GLU A 110 -17.57 -12.94 17.46
N ALA A 111 -17.94 -13.19 18.73
CA ALA A 111 -17.61 -12.27 19.82
C ALA A 111 -16.09 -12.17 20.02
N TYR A 112 -15.38 -13.29 19.94
CA TYR A 112 -13.93 -13.33 20.07
C TYR A 112 -13.22 -12.61 18.91
N TYR A 113 -13.70 -12.77 17.68
CA TYR A 113 -13.17 -12.04 16.53
C TYR A 113 -13.46 -10.54 16.59
N HIS A 114 -14.63 -10.13 17.08
CA HIS A 114 -14.91 -8.73 17.35
C HIS A 114 -13.93 -8.17 18.39
N TYR A 115 -13.71 -8.89 19.49
CA TYR A 115 -12.70 -8.52 20.49
C TYR A 115 -11.30 -8.37 19.88
N LEU A 116 -10.87 -9.29 19.01
CA LEU A 116 -9.58 -9.14 18.32
C LEU A 116 -9.55 -7.86 17.48
N LEU A 117 -10.62 -7.55 16.74
CA LEU A 117 -10.66 -6.33 15.91
C LEU A 117 -10.57 -5.05 16.74
N GLU A 118 -11.21 -5.01 17.90
CA GLU A 118 -11.14 -3.89 18.85
C GLU A 118 -9.76 -3.79 19.51
N ASN A 119 -9.24 -4.92 20.00
CA ASN A 119 -7.98 -4.97 20.74
C ASN A 119 -6.75 -4.64 19.87
N TYR A 120 -6.80 -4.96 18.58
CA TYR A 120 -5.73 -4.68 17.62
C TYR A 120 -6.08 -3.54 16.64
N SER A 121 -7.14 -2.76 16.90
CA SER A 121 -7.54 -1.63 16.06
C SER A 121 -6.39 -0.61 15.92
N PRO A 122 -6.15 -0.02 14.75
CA PRO A 122 -5.01 0.88 14.56
C PRO A 122 -5.16 2.23 15.27
N THR A 123 -4.03 2.83 15.65
CA THR A 123 -3.94 4.28 15.82
C THR A 123 -3.44 4.91 14.52
N ILE A 124 -4.22 5.81 13.93
CA ILE A 124 -3.93 6.36 12.59
C ILE A 124 -3.41 7.79 12.72
N ILE A 125 -2.18 8.02 12.26
CA ILE A 125 -1.63 9.35 11.96
C ILE A 125 -2.09 9.70 10.56
N HIS A 126 -3.17 10.46 10.48
CA HIS A 126 -3.85 10.77 9.23
C HIS A 126 -3.55 12.21 8.80
N LYS A 127 -2.96 12.39 7.61
CA LYS A 127 -2.58 13.70 7.09
C LYS A 127 -3.74 14.30 6.30
N MET A 128 -3.91 15.62 6.42
CA MET A 128 -4.96 16.38 5.74
C MET A 128 -4.40 17.23 4.59
N GLY A 129 -4.96 17.03 3.41
CA GLY A 129 -4.67 17.74 2.18
C GLY A 129 -5.48 19.02 2.06
N HIS A 130 -5.78 19.41 0.83
CA HIS A 130 -6.52 20.65 0.54
C HIS A 130 -8.04 20.42 0.37
N HIS A 131 -8.48 19.17 0.24
CA HIS A 131 -9.88 18.76 0.37
C HIS A 131 -10.07 17.86 1.60
N PRO A 132 -9.98 18.42 2.82
CA PRO A 132 -9.95 17.66 4.06
C PRO A 132 -11.23 16.87 4.35
N LEU A 133 -12.34 17.14 3.68
CA LEU A 133 -13.52 16.28 3.79
C LEU A 133 -13.28 14.93 3.11
N TRP A 134 -12.59 14.91 1.97
CA TRP A 134 -12.35 13.69 1.19
C TRP A 134 -11.26 12.81 1.80
N ASP A 135 -10.33 13.40 2.55
CA ASP A 135 -9.30 12.64 3.27
C ASP A 135 -9.90 11.80 4.42
N ILE A 136 -11.05 12.16 5.01
CA ILE A 136 -11.56 11.45 6.20
C ILE A 136 -12.09 10.06 5.80
N PRO A 137 -11.54 8.96 6.37
CA PRO A 137 -12.07 7.61 6.14
C PRO A 137 -13.53 7.50 6.58
N THR A 138 -14.38 6.89 5.76
CA THR A 138 -15.82 6.78 6.01
C THR A 138 -16.39 5.46 5.48
N ASP A 139 -17.69 5.24 5.68
CA ASP A 139 -18.35 4.07 5.13
C ASP A 139 -18.67 4.27 3.64
N LEU A 140 -18.56 3.21 2.83
CA LEU A 140 -18.97 3.25 1.42
C LEU A 140 -20.44 3.65 1.25
N PHE A 141 -21.26 3.35 2.25
CA PHE A 141 -22.69 3.61 2.34
C PHE A 141 -23.01 4.65 3.43
N PHE A 142 -22.12 5.64 3.64
CA PHE A 142 -22.22 6.64 4.72
C PHE A 142 -23.55 7.43 4.74
N ASP A 143 -24.23 7.53 3.61
CA ASP A 143 -25.52 8.21 3.44
C ASP A 143 -26.70 7.25 3.27
N GLY A 144 -26.46 5.94 3.37
CA GLY A 144 -27.46 4.88 3.16
C GLY A 144 -27.75 4.56 1.69
N ASP A 145 -27.16 5.27 0.73
CA ASP A 145 -27.20 4.92 -0.68
C ASP A 145 -26.21 3.77 -0.96
N ARG A 146 -26.58 2.87 -1.86
CA ARG A 146 -25.73 1.74 -2.29
C ARG A 146 -25.00 1.98 -3.61
N ASP A 147 -25.27 3.09 -4.29
CA ASP A 147 -24.58 3.45 -5.52
C ASP A 147 -23.34 4.33 -5.24
N PRO A 148 -22.11 3.75 -5.24
CA PRO A 148 -20.91 4.50 -4.90
C PRO A 148 -20.56 5.59 -5.94
N ARG A 149 -21.20 5.58 -7.11
CA ARG A 149 -21.00 6.56 -8.18
C ARG A 149 -21.42 7.97 -7.78
N ASN A 150 -22.30 8.09 -6.79
CA ASN A 150 -22.78 9.40 -6.35
C ASN A 150 -22.16 9.84 -5.01
N ASN A 151 -21.27 9.05 -4.40
CA ASN A 151 -20.65 9.31 -3.11
C ASN A 151 -19.97 10.68 -3.03
N VAL A 152 -19.22 11.09 -4.07
CA VAL A 152 -18.57 12.41 -4.11
C VAL A 152 -19.60 13.54 -4.05
N ARG A 153 -20.70 13.41 -4.81
CA ARG A 153 -21.79 14.41 -4.81
C ARG A 153 -22.55 14.42 -3.50
N ASN A 154 -22.74 13.27 -2.87
CA ASN A 154 -23.47 13.19 -1.61
C ASN A 154 -22.63 13.69 -0.44
N ALA A 155 -21.32 13.39 -0.42
CA ALA A 155 -20.39 13.93 0.55
C ALA A 155 -20.35 15.47 0.51
N ALA A 156 -20.42 16.08 -0.67
CA ALA A 156 -20.48 17.54 -0.81
C ALA A 156 -21.73 18.20 -0.19
N LYS A 157 -22.78 17.43 0.11
CA LYS A 157 -24.03 17.92 0.73
C LYS A 157 -24.00 17.89 2.26
N ILE A 158 -23.03 17.20 2.86
CA ILE A 158 -22.92 17.05 4.32
C ILE A 158 -21.70 17.81 4.85
N PRO A 159 -21.81 18.43 6.03
CA PRO A 159 -20.72 19.24 6.58
C PRO A 159 -19.55 18.38 7.10
N GLN A 160 -19.80 17.12 7.42
CA GLN A 160 -18.86 16.23 8.08
C GLN A 160 -19.22 14.77 7.77
N LEU A 161 -18.23 13.96 7.39
CA LEU A 161 -18.39 12.52 7.21
C LEU A 161 -18.29 11.78 8.56
N PRO A 162 -19.05 10.68 8.74
CA PRO A 162 -18.85 9.78 9.87
C PRO A 162 -17.47 9.08 9.71
N PRO A 163 -16.58 9.14 10.71
CA PRO A 163 -15.27 8.51 10.65
C PRO A 163 -15.40 7.00 10.87
N VAL A 164 -15.15 6.21 9.83
CA VAL A 164 -15.31 4.76 9.86
C VAL A 164 -14.05 4.09 9.32
N ILE A 165 -13.65 3.01 9.96
CA ILE A 165 -12.61 2.08 9.48
C ILE A 165 -13.26 0.71 9.36
N HIS A 166 -13.14 0.06 8.21
CA HIS A 166 -13.65 -1.30 8.08
C HIS A 166 -12.63 -2.29 8.65
N GLY A 167 -13.07 -3.27 9.43
CA GLY A 167 -12.23 -4.28 10.04
C GLY A 167 -12.87 -5.67 9.94
N GLU A 168 -12.07 -6.69 9.65
CA GLU A 168 -12.54 -8.08 9.65
C GLU A 168 -11.40 -9.04 10.02
N VAL A 169 -11.70 -10.07 10.83
CA VAL A 169 -10.81 -11.23 10.92
C VAL A 169 -11.00 -11.98 9.60
N ILE A 170 -10.06 -11.84 8.67
CA ILE A 170 -10.20 -12.43 7.33
C ILE A 170 -9.84 -13.91 7.32
N ALA A 171 -8.99 -14.36 8.25
CA ALA A 171 -8.69 -15.77 8.39
C ALA A 171 -8.22 -16.15 9.80
N GLU A 172 -8.48 -17.39 10.17
CA GLU A 172 -7.83 -18.09 11.27
C GLU A 172 -7.20 -19.37 10.73
N THR A 173 -5.97 -19.63 11.13
CA THR A 173 -5.23 -20.87 10.86
C THR A 173 -4.82 -21.53 12.18
N GLU A 174 -4.14 -22.67 12.11
CA GLU A 174 -3.65 -23.34 13.32
C GLU A 174 -2.71 -22.46 14.15
N ASP A 175 -1.90 -21.62 13.49
CA ASP A 175 -0.84 -20.83 14.14
C ASP A 175 -1.11 -19.31 14.20
N SER A 176 -2.03 -18.78 13.38
CA SER A 176 -2.18 -17.32 13.23
C SER A 176 -3.64 -16.87 13.09
N TYR A 177 -3.92 -15.65 13.56
CA TYR A 177 -5.08 -14.85 13.12
C TYR A 177 -4.62 -13.81 12.10
N TYR A 178 -5.46 -13.55 11.10
CA TYR A 178 -5.24 -12.52 10.08
C TYR A 178 -6.39 -11.52 10.13
N LEU A 179 -6.06 -10.26 10.40
CA LEU A 179 -7.02 -9.16 10.47
C LEU A 179 -6.73 -8.22 9.30
N ALA A 180 -7.77 -7.74 8.62
CA ALA A 180 -7.67 -6.68 7.63
C ALA A 180 -8.37 -5.43 8.14
N TYR A 181 -7.76 -4.27 7.91
CA TYR A 181 -8.35 -2.96 8.15
C TYR A 181 -8.30 -2.13 6.87
N MET A 182 -9.39 -1.44 6.56
CA MET A 182 -9.57 -0.65 5.35
C MET A 182 -10.04 0.76 5.66
N LEU A 183 -9.49 1.70 4.89
CA LEU A 183 -9.76 3.12 4.92
C LEU A 183 -10.39 3.48 3.59
N TYR A 184 -11.72 3.50 3.54
CA TYR A 184 -12.44 3.98 2.37
C TYR A 184 -12.51 5.51 2.40
N HIS A 185 -12.06 6.14 1.33
CA HIS A 185 -12.14 7.58 1.11
C HIS A 185 -13.11 7.86 -0.04
N ILE A 186 -13.81 8.99 0.04
CA ILE A 186 -14.82 9.36 -0.95
C ILE A 186 -14.21 9.60 -2.34
N LYS A 187 -12.96 10.06 -2.40
CA LYS A 187 -12.27 10.40 -3.64
C LYS A 187 -10.77 10.33 -3.41
N ASP A 188 -10.04 9.64 -4.28
CA ASP A 188 -8.62 9.90 -4.47
C ASP A 188 -8.49 11.17 -5.32
N TYR A 189 -7.85 12.19 -4.76
CA TYR A 189 -7.69 13.48 -5.39
C TYR A 189 -6.24 13.92 -5.34
N ASP A 190 -5.90 14.82 -6.24
CA ASP A 190 -4.55 15.28 -6.47
C ASP A 190 -4.51 16.80 -6.39
N GLN A 191 -3.33 17.36 -6.56
CA GLN A 191 -3.13 18.80 -6.51
C GLN A 191 -3.87 19.48 -7.66
N PRO A 192 -4.44 20.68 -7.44
CA PRO A 192 -5.32 21.31 -8.44
C PRO A 192 -4.64 21.49 -9.81
N LEU A 193 -3.33 21.73 -9.83
CA LEU A 193 -2.58 21.86 -11.08
C LEU A 193 -2.47 20.53 -11.84
N ARG A 194 -2.31 19.39 -11.14
CA ARG A 194 -2.25 18.08 -11.79
C ARG A 194 -3.61 17.67 -12.30
N GLU A 195 -4.65 17.83 -11.50
CA GLU A 195 -6.04 17.56 -11.94
C GLU A 195 -6.45 18.43 -13.13
N PHE A 196 -5.95 19.67 -13.21
CA PHE A 196 -6.14 20.53 -14.36
C PHE A 196 -5.42 20.03 -15.62
N LEU A 197 -4.22 19.46 -15.47
CA LEU A 197 -3.38 19.01 -16.59
C LEU A 197 -3.72 17.60 -17.07
N THR A 198 -4.19 16.74 -16.17
CA THR A 198 -4.48 15.33 -16.46
C THR A 198 -5.58 14.81 -15.56
N HIS A 199 -6.38 13.91 -16.11
CA HIS A 199 -7.40 13.17 -15.36
C HIS A 199 -6.88 11.84 -14.82
N TRP A 200 -5.63 11.46 -15.11
CA TRP A 200 -5.09 10.11 -14.83
C TRP A 200 -4.63 9.91 -13.38
N THR A 201 -4.69 10.95 -12.54
CA THR A 201 -4.05 10.98 -11.23
C THR A 201 -5.04 11.09 -10.08
N TYR A 202 -6.34 11.04 -10.37
CA TYR A 202 -7.41 11.10 -9.39
C TYR A 202 -8.58 10.19 -9.82
N HIS A 203 -9.42 9.79 -8.87
CA HIS A 203 -10.62 9.01 -9.13
C HIS A 203 -11.62 9.09 -7.98
N ASP A 204 -12.91 8.92 -8.32
CA ASP A 204 -13.95 8.75 -7.31
C ASP A 204 -13.78 7.42 -6.58
N SER A 205 -14.16 7.42 -5.30
CA SER A 205 -13.85 6.35 -4.36
C SER A 205 -12.35 6.13 -4.22
N ASP A 206 -11.91 5.69 -3.06
CA ASP A 206 -10.56 5.20 -2.87
C ASP A 206 -10.57 4.27 -1.67
N ASN A 207 -9.73 3.24 -1.71
CA ASN A 207 -9.72 2.25 -0.66
C ASN A 207 -8.31 1.73 -0.47
N GLU A 208 -7.76 2.10 0.68
CA GLU A 208 -6.42 1.78 1.12
C GLU A 208 -6.50 1.00 2.43
N GLY A 209 -5.41 0.42 2.90
CA GLY A 209 -5.44 -0.31 4.17
C GLY A 209 -4.29 -1.27 4.36
N PHE A 210 -4.47 -2.23 5.25
CA PHE A 210 -3.41 -3.11 5.68
C PHE A 210 -3.96 -4.39 6.33
N GLN A 211 -3.11 -5.41 6.41
CA GLN A 211 -3.35 -6.63 7.16
C GLN A 211 -2.37 -6.78 8.32
N ILE A 212 -2.86 -7.36 9.40
CA ILE A 212 -2.09 -7.76 10.57
C ILE A 212 -2.11 -9.29 10.67
N ARG A 213 -0.94 -9.90 10.84
CA ARG A 213 -0.80 -11.28 11.30
C ARG A 213 -0.48 -11.31 12.79
N ILE A 214 -1.33 -11.98 13.56
CA ILE A 214 -1.16 -12.21 14.99
C ILE A 214 -0.77 -13.68 15.20
N ASP A 215 0.34 -13.91 15.90
CA ASP A 215 0.74 -15.26 16.30
C ASP A 215 -0.16 -15.78 17.43
N LYS A 216 -0.74 -16.98 17.30
CA LYS A 216 -1.69 -17.53 18.28
C LYS A 216 -1.04 -17.99 19.58
N ALA A 217 0.25 -18.29 19.57
CA ALA A 217 0.96 -18.76 20.75
C ALA A 217 1.34 -17.59 21.66
N THR A 218 1.80 -16.48 21.09
CA THR A 218 2.21 -15.29 21.83
C THR A 218 1.13 -14.22 21.93
N MET A 219 0.13 -14.25 21.04
CA MET A 219 -0.83 -13.16 20.82
C MET A 219 -0.15 -11.83 20.44
N GLU A 220 1.06 -11.89 19.91
CA GLU A 220 1.77 -10.70 19.42
C GLU A 220 1.55 -10.50 17.92
N VAL A 221 1.56 -9.24 17.50
CA VAL A 221 1.57 -8.89 16.07
C VAL A 221 2.94 -9.24 15.51
N ALA A 222 2.99 -10.24 14.65
CA ALA A 222 4.23 -10.72 14.08
C ALA A 222 4.59 -10.01 12.77
N HIS A 223 3.59 -9.71 11.93
CA HIS A 223 3.78 -9.02 10.66
C HIS A 223 2.61 -8.07 10.37
N VAL A 224 2.90 -6.96 9.70
CA VAL A 224 1.89 -6.05 9.15
C VAL A 224 2.27 -5.75 7.70
N GLU A 225 1.31 -5.90 6.81
CA GLU A 225 1.47 -5.59 5.39
C GLU A 225 0.47 -4.53 4.98
N ALA A 226 0.96 -3.38 4.50
CA ALA A 226 0.14 -2.22 4.18
C ALA A 226 0.20 -1.88 2.69
N TRP A 227 -0.93 -1.47 2.15
CA TRP A 227 -1.08 -1.04 0.77
C TRP A 227 -0.80 0.47 0.67
N TYR A 228 0.26 0.81 -0.06
CA TYR A 228 0.68 2.19 -0.29
C TYR A 228 0.70 2.47 -1.80
N HIS A 229 -0.42 3.00 -2.30
CA HIS A 229 -0.71 3.29 -3.71
C HIS A 229 -0.73 2.08 -4.64
N ASN A 230 0.43 1.48 -4.91
CA ASN A 230 0.56 0.35 -5.84
C ASN A 230 1.57 -0.71 -5.34
N ARG A 231 1.84 -0.71 -4.04
CA ARG A 231 2.85 -1.54 -3.41
C ARG A 231 2.44 -2.01 -2.04
N PHE A 232 2.90 -3.20 -1.70
CA PHE A 232 2.84 -3.67 -0.33
C PHE A 232 4.12 -3.28 0.42
N PHE A 233 3.94 -2.70 1.60
CA PHE A 233 5.01 -2.47 2.55
C PHE A 233 4.86 -3.37 3.76
N LEU A 234 5.92 -4.11 4.05
CA LEU A 234 5.99 -5.00 5.18
C LEU A 234 6.68 -4.31 6.36
N CYS A 235 6.11 -4.42 7.56
CA CYS A 235 6.75 -4.04 8.81
C CYS A 235 6.60 -5.15 9.86
N ASN A 236 7.58 -5.26 10.76
CA ASN A 236 7.56 -6.22 11.87
C ASN A 236 8.38 -5.74 13.07
N SER A 237 8.51 -6.58 14.10
CA SER A 237 9.24 -6.24 15.32
C SER A 237 10.75 -6.32 15.22
N THR A 238 11.29 -7.02 14.22
CA THR A 238 12.72 -7.32 14.14
C THR A 238 13.46 -6.46 13.13
N GLY A 239 12.74 -5.83 12.19
CA GLY A 239 13.33 -5.14 11.05
C GLY A 239 13.94 -6.09 10.01
N LYS A 240 13.70 -7.40 10.13
CA LYS A 240 14.30 -8.45 9.28
C LYS A 240 13.22 -9.33 8.67
N THR A 241 13.49 -9.86 7.48
CA THR A 241 12.60 -10.73 6.71
C THR A 241 13.43 -11.81 6.04
N SER A 242 12.87 -13.01 5.92
CA SER A 242 13.45 -14.10 5.11
C SER A 242 12.66 -14.36 3.82
N GLY A 243 11.56 -13.63 3.62
CA GLY A 243 10.68 -13.71 2.46
C GLY A 243 11.15 -12.86 1.28
N SER A 244 10.25 -12.67 0.31
CA SER A 244 10.54 -11.94 -0.93
C SER A 244 10.55 -10.42 -0.77
N GLU A 245 9.83 -9.88 0.22
CA GLU A 245 9.62 -8.45 0.37
C GLU A 245 10.44 -7.88 1.55
N PRO A 246 11.07 -6.70 1.37
CA PRO A 246 11.89 -6.07 2.38
C PRO A 246 11.05 -5.46 3.52
N ILE A 247 11.61 -5.43 4.73
CA ILE A 247 11.02 -4.68 5.83
C ILE A 247 11.26 -3.19 5.64
N GLN A 248 10.17 -2.41 5.55
CA GLN A 248 10.24 -0.95 5.45
C GLN A 248 10.62 -0.32 6.79
N SER A 249 9.93 -0.72 7.86
CA SER A 249 10.06 -0.12 9.18
C SER A 249 9.80 -1.12 10.30
N LEU A 250 10.03 -0.70 11.56
CA LEU A 250 9.50 -1.42 12.71
C LEU A 250 7.99 -1.19 12.82
N SER A 251 7.26 -2.22 13.26
CA SER A 251 5.90 -2.05 13.74
C SER A 251 5.92 -1.25 15.04
N LEU A 252 5.36 -0.03 15.02
CA LEU A 252 5.21 0.81 16.20
C LEU A 252 3.83 0.62 16.81
N PHE A 253 3.73 0.47 18.13
CA PHE A 253 2.47 0.22 18.82
C PHE A 253 2.17 1.31 19.86
N GLU A 254 0.94 1.81 19.85
CA GLU A 254 0.38 2.59 20.95
C GLU A 254 -0.38 1.65 21.89
N GLY A 255 -0.16 1.75 23.20
CA GLY A 255 -0.83 0.88 24.17
C GLY A 255 -0.45 -0.61 24.11
N GLY A 256 0.55 -0.99 23.29
CA GLY A 256 1.06 -2.36 23.17
C GLY A 256 0.41 -3.22 22.09
N SER A 257 -0.83 -2.91 21.67
CA SER A 257 -1.56 -3.70 20.65
C SER A 257 -2.03 -2.90 19.45
N HIS A 258 -2.15 -1.57 19.55
CA HIS A 258 -2.65 -0.72 18.48
C HIS A 258 -1.51 -0.31 17.54
N ILE A 259 -1.41 -0.98 16.40
CA ILE A 259 -0.42 -0.62 15.37
C ILE A 259 -0.60 0.85 14.96
N VAL A 260 0.51 1.58 14.90
CA VAL A 260 0.51 2.97 14.46
C VAL A 260 0.69 3.02 12.95
N ILE A 261 -0.34 3.52 12.27
CA ILE A 261 -0.43 3.59 10.81
C ILE A 261 -0.32 5.05 10.38
N TYR A 262 0.41 5.30 9.29
CA TYR A 262 0.41 6.57 8.60
C TYR A 262 -0.52 6.47 7.39
N ALA A 263 -1.45 7.41 7.28
CA ALA A 263 -2.32 7.58 6.12
C ALA A 263 -2.03 8.93 5.48
N GLN A 264 -1.62 8.90 4.22
CA GLN A 264 -1.27 10.11 3.46
C GLN A 264 -2.52 10.92 3.11
N SER A 265 -2.37 12.23 2.94
CA SER A 265 -3.35 13.06 2.22
C SER A 265 -3.04 13.03 0.73
N LEU A 266 -4.04 13.04 -0.16
CA LEU A 266 -3.85 12.95 -1.62
C LEU A 266 -3.25 11.58 -1.99
N GLY A 267 -3.92 10.77 -2.80
CA GLY A 267 -3.49 9.39 -3.07
C GLY A 267 -3.74 8.39 -1.94
N HIS A 268 -4.07 8.86 -0.74
CA HIS A 268 -4.38 8.14 0.51
C HIS A 268 -3.52 6.94 0.94
N GLY A 269 -2.34 6.75 0.35
CA GLY A 269 -1.47 5.61 0.63
C GLY A 269 -1.29 5.32 2.12
N VAL A 270 -1.47 4.06 2.50
CA VAL A 270 -1.39 3.58 3.88
C VAL A 270 -0.11 2.78 4.13
N ARG A 271 0.57 3.07 5.24
CA ARG A 271 1.78 2.33 5.64
C ARG A 271 1.98 2.29 7.14
N CYS A 272 2.85 1.41 7.61
CA CYS A 272 3.31 1.49 9.00
C CYS A 272 3.98 2.85 9.25
N ALA A 273 3.65 3.48 10.38
CA ALA A 273 4.29 4.72 10.77
C ALA A 273 5.78 4.45 11.10
N THR A 274 6.61 5.43 10.77
CA THR A 274 8.03 5.49 11.12
C THR A 274 8.24 6.52 12.22
N ARG A 275 9.39 6.48 12.89
CA ARG A 275 9.76 7.51 13.87
C ARG A 275 9.83 8.92 13.26
N ALA A 276 10.16 9.04 11.97
CA ALA A 276 10.15 10.31 11.25
C ALA A 276 8.73 10.91 11.15
N ASP A 277 7.70 10.06 10.99
CA ASP A 277 6.32 10.53 10.94
C ASP A 277 5.90 11.14 12.28
N LEU A 278 6.37 10.57 13.39
CA LEU A 278 6.10 11.06 14.75
C LEU A 278 6.65 12.47 14.98
N ALA A 279 7.78 12.81 14.34
CA ALA A 279 8.35 14.16 14.42
C ALA A 279 7.53 15.20 13.64
N SER A 280 6.67 14.77 12.71
CA SER A 280 5.92 15.64 11.78
C SER A 280 4.44 15.85 12.14
N ILE A 281 3.96 15.28 13.26
CA ILE A 281 2.54 15.26 13.66
C ILE A 281 1.94 16.64 13.96
N SER A 282 2.77 17.68 14.09
CA SER A 282 2.30 19.02 14.47
C SER A 282 1.54 19.75 13.37
N LYS A 283 1.60 19.28 12.12
CA LYS A 283 1.05 19.98 10.95
C LYS A 283 0.06 19.12 10.18
N ASN A 284 -1.15 19.65 10.00
CA ASN A 284 -2.22 19.05 9.20
C ASN A 284 -2.49 17.59 9.53
N THR A 285 -2.49 17.22 10.81
CA THR A 285 -2.57 15.83 11.23
C THR A 285 -3.80 15.60 12.10
N LYS A 286 -4.51 14.50 11.87
CA LYS A 286 -5.53 13.94 12.76
C LYS A 286 -4.96 12.65 13.33
N ILE A 287 -4.97 12.51 14.66
CA ILE A 287 -4.68 11.23 15.30
C ILE A 287 -6.01 10.58 15.62
N MET A 288 -6.35 9.53 14.87
CA MET A 288 -7.62 8.84 14.95
C MET A 288 -7.45 7.51 15.69
N ARG A 289 -8.32 7.25 16.65
CA ARG A 289 -8.33 6.01 17.47
C ARG A 289 -9.71 5.40 17.48
N TYR A 290 -9.79 4.08 17.57
CA TYR A 290 -11.07 3.41 17.74
C TYR A 290 -11.77 3.87 19.03
N HIS A 291 -13.10 4.02 18.96
CA HIS A 291 -13.93 4.20 20.14
C HIS A 291 -15.09 3.20 20.13
N PRO A 292 -15.27 2.39 21.18
CA PRO A 292 -16.30 1.35 21.21
C PRO A 292 -17.72 1.89 21.38
N ASN A 293 -17.86 3.07 22.01
CA ASN A 293 -19.15 3.74 22.14
C ASN A 293 -19.34 4.78 21.01
N PRO A 294 -20.29 4.58 20.07
CA PRO A 294 -20.55 5.53 18.99
C PRO A 294 -20.97 6.93 19.47
N GLU A 295 -21.61 7.04 20.64
CA GLU A 295 -22.09 8.32 21.19
C GLU A 295 -20.95 9.20 21.71
N GLU A 296 -19.80 8.61 22.00
CA GLU A 296 -18.61 9.28 22.52
C GLU A 296 -17.56 9.58 21.43
N ILE A 297 -17.85 9.23 20.17
CA ILE A 297 -16.93 9.52 19.05
C ILE A 297 -16.77 11.03 18.88
N VAL A 298 -15.52 11.49 18.95
CA VAL A 298 -15.14 12.84 18.55
C VAL A 298 -14.63 12.81 17.11
N PRO A 299 -15.45 13.17 16.10
CA PRO A 299 -15.02 13.04 14.71
C PRO A 299 -13.91 14.04 14.34
N PRO A 300 -13.00 13.68 13.44
CA PRO A 300 -12.02 14.61 12.90
C PRO A 300 -12.74 15.71 12.12
N THR A 301 -12.45 16.97 12.43
CA THR A 301 -13.04 18.09 11.67
C THR A 301 -12.47 18.13 10.26
N ALA A 302 -13.32 18.35 9.26
CA ALA A 302 -12.96 18.50 7.84
C ALA A 302 -12.20 19.82 7.55
N ASN A 303 -11.03 19.99 8.18
CA ASN A 303 -10.11 21.10 7.98
C ASN A 303 -8.67 20.64 8.26
N ARG A 304 -7.70 21.49 7.90
CA ARG A 304 -6.26 21.20 8.07
C ARG A 304 -5.71 21.49 9.48
N LYS A 305 -6.55 21.84 10.47
CA LYS A 305 -6.07 22.05 11.84
C LYS A 305 -5.70 20.71 12.46
N THR A 306 -4.56 20.67 13.13
CA THR A 306 -4.11 19.46 13.81
C THR A 306 -5.05 19.11 14.97
N GLN A 307 -5.43 17.83 15.10
CA GLN A 307 -6.23 17.30 16.19
C GLN A 307 -5.64 15.97 16.67
N TYR A 308 -5.39 15.85 17.97
CA TYR A 308 -4.73 14.67 18.54
C TYR A 308 -5.67 13.68 19.23
N ASN A 309 -6.93 14.07 19.41
CA ASN A 309 -7.93 13.27 20.12
C ASN A 309 -9.20 13.21 19.28
N THR A 310 -9.13 12.46 18.18
CA THR A 310 -10.27 12.17 17.30
C THR A 310 -10.48 10.68 17.24
N ASN A 311 -11.69 10.26 16.93
CA ASN A 311 -12.09 8.87 16.97
C ASN A 311 -12.72 8.40 15.66
N TYR A 312 -12.78 7.07 15.51
CA TYR A 312 -13.53 6.38 14.47
C TYR A 312 -14.31 5.20 15.07
N SER A 313 -15.37 4.77 14.37
CA SER A 313 -16.04 3.49 14.61
C SER A 313 -15.48 2.40 13.70
N LEU A 314 -15.62 1.15 14.12
CA LEU A 314 -15.35 -0.01 13.28
C LEU A 314 -16.63 -0.45 12.55
N ALA A 315 -16.51 -0.76 11.26
CA ALA A 315 -17.56 -1.38 10.46
C ALA A 315 -17.06 -2.72 9.90
N SER A 316 -17.96 -3.66 9.61
CA SER A 316 -17.58 -4.96 9.04
C SER A 316 -17.37 -4.88 7.53
N LEU A 317 -16.52 -5.75 6.99
CA LEU A 317 -16.37 -5.97 5.55
C LEU A 317 -17.39 -6.93 4.96
N LYS A 318 -18.23 -7.59 5.77
CA LYS A 318 -19.26 -8.53 5.28
C LYS A 318 -20.16 -7.93 4.19
N PRO A 319 -20.67 -6.69 4.28
CA PRO A 319 -21.47 -6.09 3.21
C PRO A 319 -20.71 -5.96 1.88
N TRP A 320 -19.37 -5.83 1.91
CA TRP A 320 -18.55 -5.82 0.71
C TRP A 320 -18.49 -7.20 0.07
N TYR A 321 -18.30 -8.26 0.87
CA TYR A 321 -18.26 -9.64 0.38
C TYR A 321 -19.59 -10.09 -0.22
N GLU A 322 -20.71 -9.73 0.41
CA GLU A 322 -22.07 -10.03 -0.08
C GLU A 322 -22.32 -9.46 -1.48
N ASN A 323 -21.65 -8.37 -1.84
CA ASN A 323 -21.75 -7.73 -3.16
C ASN A 323 -20.60 -8.08 -4.10
N ALA A 324 -19.56 -8.79 -3.63
CA ALA A 324 -18.32 -9.01 -4.38
C ALA A 324 -18.52 -9.84 -5.66
N THR A 325 -19.60 -10.63 -5.76
CA THR A 325 -19.95 -11.45 -6.94
C THR A 325 -21.06 -10.84 -7.81
N ASN A 326 -21.64 -9.71 -7.40
CA ASN A 326 -22.61 -8.97 -8.21
C ASN A 326 -21.84 -8.10 -9.21
N LEU A 327 -21.54 -8.64 -10.39
CA LEU A 327 -20.63 -8.05 -11.36
C LEU A 327 -21.37 -7.49 -12.57
N THR A 328 -21.00 -6.28 -12.96
CA THR A 328 -21.32 -5.74 -14.27
C THR A 328 -20.04 -5.31 -14.98
N LYS A 329 -20.11 -5.22 -16.31
CA LYS A 329 -18.97 -4.77 -17.11
C LYS A 329 -18.70 -3.30 -16.79
N SER A 330 -17.44 -2.91 -16.70
CA SER A 330 -17.10 -1.51 -16.49
C SER A 330 -17.68 -0.57 -17.55
N GLY A 331 -18.09 0.61 -17.09
CA GLY A 331 -18.57 1.69 -17.94
C GLY A 331 -19.82 2.37 -17.39
N SER A 332 -20.31 3.37 -18.12
CA SER A 332 -21.47 4.20 -17.74
C SER A 332 -22.80 3.44 -17.56
N GLU A 333 -22.92 2.22 -18.08
CA GLU A 333 -24.11 1.36 -17.92
C GLU A 333 -24.01 0.37 -16.74
N SER A 334 -22.89 0.39 -16.02
CA SER A 334 -22.65 -0.47 -14.87
C SER A 334 -23.60 -0.11 -13.71
N THR A 335 -24.24 -1.11 -13.11
CA THR A 335 -25.25 -0.93 -12.06
C THR A 335 -24.86 -1.59 -10.74
N SER A 336 -23.77 -2.35 -10.72
CA SER A 336 -23.28 -3.02 -9.52
C SER A 336 -22.32 -2.14 -8.72
N LEU A 337 -22.08 -2.56 -7.48
CA LEU A 337 -21.09 -1.96 -6.58
C LEU A 337 -19.66 -2.18 -7.09
N PHE A 338 -19.38 -3.36 -7.65
CA PHE A 338 -18.08 -3.68 -8.21
C PHE A 338 -18.16 -3.97 -9.70
N GLU A 339 -17.09 -3.62 -10.40
CA GLU A 339 -16.98 -3.75 -11.85
C GLU A 339 -15.80 -4.63 -12.26
N ASP A 340 -15.88 -5.13 -13.49
CA ASP A 340 -14.95 -6.10 -14.05
C ASP A 340 -14.82 -7.36 -13.17
N LYS A 341 -13.95 -8.29 -13.56
CA LYS A 341 -13.81 -9.57 -12.84
C LYS A 341 -12.36 -9.96 -12.62
N ILE A 342 -12.09 -10.50 -11.43
CA ILE A 342 -10.88 -11.25 -11.07
C ILE A 342 -11.29 -12.70 -10.89
N HIS A 343 -10.53 -13.61 -11.51
CA HIS A 343 -10.65 -15.04 -11.24
C HIS A 343 -9.94 -15.35 -9.92
N VAL A 344 -10.63 -15.96 -8.97
CA VAL A 344 -10.09 -16.27 -7.63
C VAL A 344 -9.83 -17.76 -7.41
N GLY A 345 -10.28 -18.61 -8.33
CA GLY A 345 -10.11 -20.06 -8.26
C GLY A 345 -11.24 -20.79 -8.93
N THR A 346 -11.15 -22.12 -8.90
CA THR A 346 -12.19 -23.03 -9.38
C THR A 346 -12.72 -23.86 -8.21
N ASP A 347 -14.04 -24.08 -8.15
CA ASP A 347 -14.64 -24.96 -7.15
C ASP A 347 -14.44 -26.45 -7.47
N LYS A 348 -14.91 -27.33 -6.57
CA LYS A 348 -14.77 -28.79 -6.70
C LYS A 348 -15.47 -29.38 -7.93
N ASP A 349 -16.44 -28.67 -8.51
CA ASP A 349 -17.19 -29.10 -9.68
C ASP A 349 -16.58 -28.53 -10.98
N GLY A 350 -15.47 -27.80 -10.88
CA GLY A 350 -14.79 -27.20 -12.03
C GLY A 350 -15.38 -25.84 -12.44
N LYS A 351 -16.23 -25.22 -11.62
CA LYS A 351 -16.81 -23.91 -11.92
C LYS A 351 -15.89 -22.79 -11.44
N GLU A 352 -15.59 -21.88 -12.35
CA GLU A 352 -14.78 -20.68 -12.08
C GLU A 352 -15.48 -19.73 -11.09
N LEU A 353 -14.71 -19.23 -10.14
CA LEU A 353 -15.12 -18.27 -9.12
C LEU A 353 -14.58 -16.88 -9.48
N TYR A 354 -15.46 -15.88 -9.46
CA TYR A 354 -15.13 -14.51 -9.84
C TYR A 354 -15.59 -13.51 -8.80
N VAL A 355 -14.79 -12.46 -8.63
CA VAL A 355 -15.11 -11.27 -7.81
C VAL A 355 -14.86 -9.99 -8.58
N GLY A 356 -15.43 -8.88 -8.11
CA GLY A 356 -15.30 -7.59 -8.75
C GLY A 356 -13.90 -7.01 -8.61
N ARG A 357 -13.38 -6.39 -9.66
CA ARG A 357 -12.01 -5.85 -9.68
C ARG A 357 -11.91 -4.41 -9.18
N PHE A 358 -12.93 -3.62 -9.43
CA PHE A 358 -12.94 -2.19 -9.12
C PHE A 358 -14.20 -1.83 -8.35
N ILE A 359 -14.10 -0.90 -7.40
CA ILE A 359 -15.29 -0.24 -6.81
C ILE A 359 -15.90 0.62 -7.91
N ALA A 360 -17.22 0.83 -7.91
CA ALA A 360 -17.90 1.75 -8.81
C ALA A 360 -17.77 3.26 -8.40
N GLY A 361 -18.01 4.19 -9.34
CA GLY A 361 -17.53 5.58 -9.43
C GLY A 361 -18.02 6.28 -10.72
N GLU A 362 -18.02 7.61 -10.81
CA GLU A 362 -18.61 8.30 -11.98
C GLU A 362 -17.63 8.44 -13.16
N ASP A 363 -16.33 8.57 -12.88
CA ASP A 363 -15.29 8.90 -13.86
C ASP A 363 -14.72 7.68 -14.66
N TYR A 364 -15.49 6.61 -14.87
CA TYR A 364 -15.00 5.29 -15.36
C TYR A 364 -14.37 5.22 -16.74
N ASP A 365 -14.99 5.87 -17.72
CA ASP A 365 -14.63 5.72 -19.14
C ASP A 365 -13.27 6.40 -19.45
N ARG A 366 -12.66 7.07 -18.46
CA ARG A 366 -11.47 7.89 -18.65
C ARG A 366 -10.19 7.20 -18.21
N ASN A 367 -10.22 6.32 -17.21
CA ASN A 367 -8.99 5.82 -16.58
C ASN A 367 -9.06 4.34 -16.17
N ALA A 368 -8.28 3.46 -16.81
CA ALA A 368 -8.12 2.07 -16.37
C ALA A 368 -7.03 1.88 -15.31
N TRP A 369 -6.11 2.84 -15.18
CA TRP A 369 -4.92 2.71 -14.31
C TRP A 369 -5.11 3.29 -12.90
N SER A 370 -6.01 4.25 -12.74
CA SER A 370 -6.32 4.95 -11.49
C SER A 370 -7.74 4.60 -11.05
N ARG A 371 -8.07 3.31 -10.97
CA ARG A 371 -9.42 2.88 -10.55
C ARG A 371 -9.39 2.47 -9.08
N PRO A 372 -10.43 2.80 -8.31
CA PRO A 372 -10.53 2.39 -6.92
C PRO A 372 -10.63 0.88 -6.82
N LYS A 373 -9.85 0.29 -5.91
CA LYS A 373 -9.72 -1.17 -5.77
C LYS A 373 -10.27 -1.61 -4.41
N PRO A 374 -11.17 -2.62 -4.36
CA PRO A 374 -11.42 -3.34 -3.12
C PRO A 374 -10.15 -4.10 -2.67
N PRO A 375 -10.07 -4.56 -1.41
CA PRO A 375 -8.83 -5.12 -0.83
C PRO A 375 -8.33 -6.36 -1.56
N TRP A 376 -9.24 -7.18 -2.10
CA TRP A 376 -8.89 -8.37 -2.90
C TRP A 376 -8.41 -8.04 -4.32
N SER A 377 -8.36 -6.76 -4.68
CA SER A 377 -7.91 -6.26 -5.97
C SER A 377 -6.66 -5.36 -5.86
N TRP A 378 -6.04 -5.27 -4.69
CA TRP A 378 -4.74 -4.62 -4.53
C TRP A 378 -3.66 -5.47 -5.20
N ASP A 379 -2.92 -4.87 -6.13
CA ASP A 379 -1.99 -5.56 -7.04
C ASP A 379 -0.66 -4.82 -7.10
N ASP A 380 0.35 -5.35 -6.41
CA ASP A 380 1.72 -4.93 -6.64
C ASP A 380 2.24 -5.61 -7.93
N LYS A 381 2.44 -4.81 -8.98
CA LYS A 381 2.90 -5.30 -10.29
C LYS A 381 4.27 -5.97 -10.23
N TRP A 382 5.02 -5.74 -9.17
CA TRP A 382 6.35 -6.31 -8.94
C TRP A 382 6.34 -7.61 -8.16
N ASP A 383 5.15 -8.02 -7.73
CA ASP A 383 4.90 -9.19 -6.90
C ASP A 383 4.66 -10.44 -7.76
N ASP A 384 4.98 -11.58 -7.19
CA ASP A 384 4.86 -12.90 -7.80
C ASP A 384 3.65 -13.72 -7.30
N ILE A 385 2.86 -13.16 -6.38
CA ILE A 385 1.57 -13.73 -5.98
C ILE A 385 0.40 -13.19 -6.85
N PRO A 386 -0.62 -14.02 -7.14
CA PRO A 386 -1.89 -13.54 -7.68
C PRO A 386 -2.57 -12.48 -6.80
N ILE A 387 -3.17 -11.49 -7.45
CA ILE A 387 -3.85 -10.32 -6.87
C ILE A 387 -4.83 -10.63 -5.72
N PHE A 388 -5.60 -11.71 -5.85
CA PHE A 388 -6.63 -12.05 -4.86
C PHE A 388 -6.08 -12.77 -3.63
N LEU A 389 -4.87 -13.37 -3.72
CA LEU A 389 -4.31 -14.19 -2.63
C LEU A 389 -4.10 -13.36 -1.38
N TRP A 390 -3.70 -12.10 -1.54
CA TRP A 390 -3.47 -11.21 -0.42
C TRP A 390 -4.66 -11.18 0.54
N HIS A 391 -5.88 -11.07 0.01
CA HIS A 391 -7.09 -10.96 0.83
C HIS A 391 -7.78 -12.30 1.09
N TYR A 392 -7.94 -13.15 0.07
CA TYR A 392 -8.66 -14.41 0.21
C TYR A 392 -7.82 -15.53 0.82
N TYR A 393 -6.49 -15.46 0.73
CA TYR A 393 -5.59 -16.51 1.21
C TYR A 393 -4.36 -15.91 1.92
N PRO A 394 -4.58 -15.15 3.00
CA PRO A 394 -3.53 -14.31 3.59
C PRO A 394 -2.33 -15.11 4.13
N SER A 395 -2.52 -16.36 4.57
CA SER A 395 -1.39 -17.19 5.02
C SER A 395 -0.39 -17.51 3.90
N PHE A 396 -0.86 -17.69 2.67
CA PHE A 396 0.01 -17.87 1.50
C PHE A 396 0.74 -16.57 1.14
N ALA A 397 0.06 -15.42 1.19
CA ALA A 397 0.67 -14.12 0.93
C ALA A 397 1.76 -13.80 1.96
N PHE A 398 1.44 -13.83 3.26
CA PHE A 398 2.43 -13.60 4.32
C PHE A 398 3.56 -14.63 4.31
N GLY A 399 3.26 -15.90 4.04
CA GLY A 399 4.27 -16.96 3.95
C GLY A 399 5.25 -16.75 2.80
N ARG A 400 4.84 -16.00 1.76
CA ARG A 400 5.69 -15.61 0.64
C ARG A 400 6.49 -14.34 0.95
N HIS A 401 5.82 -13.30 1.44
CA HIS A 401 6.39 -11.96 1.57
C HIS A 401 7.30 -11.82 2.79
N ALA A 402 6.92 -12.42 3.93
CA ALA A 402 7.58 -12.20 5.20
C ALA A 402 8.53 -13.33 5.61
N GLU A 403 8.03 -14.53 5.95
CA GLU A 403 8.85 -15.65 6.40
C GLU A 403 8.17 -17.01 6.14
N GLY A 404 8.98 -18.06 5.94
CA GLY A 404 8.54 -19.40 5.53
C GLY A 404 7.84 -20.27 6.59
N SER A 405 7.06 -21.23 6.08
CA SER A 405 6.15 -22.20 6.75
C SER A 405 5.16 -21.62 7.75
N LEU A 406 4.18 -20.88 7.24
CA LEU A 406 2.92 -20.63 7.96
C LEU A 406 1.95 -21.77 7.72
N SER A 407 1.03 -22.02 8.66
CA SER A 407 -0.05 -22.96 8.45
C SER A 407 -0.98 -22.47 7.33
N HIS A 408 -1.17 -23.32 6.32
CA HIS A 408 -2.18 -23.12 5.27
C HIS A 408 -3.47 -23.87 5.56
N LYS A 409 -3.60 -24.43 6.76
CA LYS A 409 -4.82 -25.10 7.20
C LYS A 409 -5.74 -24.10 7.90
N TYR A 410 -6.73 -23.64 7.15
CA TYR A 410 -7.69 -22.64 7.61
C TYR A 410 -8.73 -23.28 8.53
N ILE A 411 -8.86 -22.71 9.73
CA ILE A 411 -9.97 -22.96 10.66
C ILE A 411 -11.16 -22.08 10.29
N TYR A 412 -10.88 -20.87 9.78
CA TYR A 412 -11.85 -19.92 9.28
C TYR A 412 -11.25 -19.09 8.15
N ASN A 413 -12.08 -18.74 7.17
CA ASN A 413 -11.73 -17.82 6.09
C ASN A 413 -12.97 -16.99 5.71
N GLY A 414 -13.03 -15.78 6.28
CA GLY A 414 -14.19 -14.88 6.14
C GLY A 414 -14.50 -14.52 4.69
N PRO A 415 -13.51 -14.06 3.88
CA PRO A 415 -13.75 -13.73 2.49
C PRO A 415 -14.36 -14.90 1.70
N MET A 416 -13.85 -16.13 1.84
CA MET A 416 -14.39 -17.30 1.13
C MET A 416 -15.80 -17.70 1.63
N GLU A 417 -16.02 -17.68 2.94
CA GLU A 417 -17.30 -18.01 3.57
C GLU A 417 -18.40 -17.01 3.16
N HIS A 418 -18.13 -15.70 3.27
CA HIS A 418 -19.13 -14.66 3.01
C HIS A 418 -19.34 -14.36 1.52
N THR A 419 -18.31 -14.54 0.68
CA THR A 419 -18.43 -14.28 -0.77
C THR A 419 -19.08 -15.46 -1.50
N PHE A 420 -18.74 -16.68 -1.12
CA PHE A 420 -19.09 -17.89 -1.89
C PHE A 420 -19.82 -18.97 -1.10
N GLY A 421 -19.99 -18.82 0.22
CA GLY A 421 -20.58 -19.85 1.07
C GLY A 421 -19.66 -21.05 1.30
N ILE A 422 -18.35 -20.91 1.07
CA ILE A 422 -17.38 -21.99 1.18
C ILE A 422 -16.74 -21.96 2.57
N THR A 423 -17.04 -22.97 3.38
CA THR A 423 -16.49 -23.11 4.75
C THR A 423 -15.39 -24.15 4.87
N ASN A 424 -15.34 -25.13 3.96
CA ASN A 424 -14.32 -26.16 3.92
C ASN A 424 -13.29 -25.87 2.82
N LEU A 425 -12.20 -25.20 3.17
CA LEU A 425 -11.19 -24.82 2.19
C LEU A 425 -10.33 -25.96 1.69
N ASP A 426 -10.27 -27.09 2.41
CA ASP A 426 -9.56 -28.29 1.94
C ASP A 426 -10.14 -28.80 0.60
N GLU A 427 -11.40 -28.45 0.27
CA GLU A 427 -12.04 -28.78 -1.02
C GLU A 427 -11.53 -27.93 -2.20
N ILE A 428 -10.96 -26.75 -1.95
CA ILE A 428 -10.58 -25.77 -2.99
C ILE A 428 -9.08 -25.52 -3.05
N LEU A 429 -8.38 -25.67 -1.93
CA LEU A 429 -6.94 -25.47 -1.84
C LEU A 429 -6.14 -26.22 -2.93
N PRO A 430 -6.42 -27.49 -3.27
CA PRO A 430 -5.70 -28.18 -4.34
C PRO A 430 -5.87 -27.52 -5.72
N TYR A 431 -7.06 -27.00 -6.02
CA TYR A 431 -7.35 -26.32 -7.29
C TYR A 431 -6.67 -24.95 -7.33
N LEU A 432 -6.68 -24.23 -6.22
CA LEU A 432 -5.94 -22.99 -6.07
C LEU A 432 -4.43 -23.20 -6.25
N GLU A 433 -3.85 -24.22 -5.60
CA GLU A 433 -2.42 -24.54 -5.72
C GLU A 433 -2.04 -24.88 -7.16
N LEU A 434 -2.91 -25.62 -7.87
CA LEU A 434 -2.74 -25.91 -9.29
C LEU A 434 -2.77 -24.61 -10.13
N GLU A 435 -3.73 -23.73 -9.90
CA GLU A 435 -3.82 -22.43 -10.58
C GLU A 435 -2.64 -21.51 -10.26
N MET A 436 -2.17 -21.47 -9.01
CA MET A 436 -0.98 -20.73 -8.63
C MET A 436 0.26 -21.29 -9.35
N SER A 437 0.40 -22.61 -9.44
CA SER A 437 1.54 -23.25 -10.12
C SER A 437 1.56 -22.96 -11.63
N THR A 438 0.39 -22.86 -12.26
CA THR A 438 0.23 -22.66 -13.71
C THR A 438 0.19 -21.17 -14.11
N SER A 439 -0.37 -20.29 -13.29
CA SER A 439 -0.35 -18.84 -13.54
C SER A 439 1.06 -18.25 -13.43
N ARG A 440 1.89 -18.80 -12.52
CA ARG A 440 3.31 -18.42 -12.35
C ARG A 440 4.13 -18.64 -13.62
N SER A 441 3.81 -19.62 -14.47
CA SER A 441 4.53 -19.81 -15.73
C SER A 441 4.24 -18.72 -16.77
N ASN A 442 3.08 -18.04 -16.69
CA ASN A 442 2.64 -17.09 -17.71
C ASN A 442 2.94 -15.62 -17.38
N LYS A 443 2.91 -15.18 -16.11
CA LYS A 443 3.22 -13.77 -15.76
C LYS A 443 4.71 -13.43 -15.98
N TRP A 444 5.60 -14.41 -15.86
CA TRP A 444 7.07 -14.22 -15.90
C TRP A 444 7.87 -15.18 -16.79
N GLY A 445 7.22 -16.11 -17.52
CA GLY A 445 7.88 -17.02 -18.47
C GLY A 445 8.67 -16.34 -19.60
N ASN A 446 8.46 -15.02 -19.81
CA ASN A 446 9.22 -14.21 -20.77
C ASN A 446 10.57 -13.67 -20.23
N LEU A 447 10.96 -13.97 -18.98
CA LEU A 447 12.26 -13.59 -18.41
C LEU A 447 13.20 -14.80 -18.18
N ALA A 448 13.16 -15.79 -19.07
CA ALA A 448 14.07 -16.95 -19.08
C ALA A 448 15.58 -16.58 -19.06
N TRP A 449 15.94 -15.32 -19.30
CA TRP A 449 17.31 -14.84 -19.19
C TRP A 449 17.78 -14.62 -17.74
N ARG A 450 16.88 -14.44 -16.76
CA ARG A 450 17.25 -14.30 -15.33
C ARG A 450 17.61 -15.63 -14.68
N SER A 451 17.00 -16.73 -15.12
CA SER A 451 17.26 -18.08 -14.60
C SER A 451 18.58 -18.68 -15.08
N ASN A 452 19.19 -18.15 -16.16
CA ASN A 452 20.45 -18.65 -16.71
C ASN A 452 21.72 -17.98 -16.14
N LEU A 453 21.59 -17.00 -15.24
CA LEU A 453 22.71 -16.32 -14.58
C LEU A 453 22.95 -16.88 -13.16
N VAL A 454 22.93 -18.20 -13.05
CA VAL A 454 23.08 -18.95 -11.79
C VAL A 454 24.52 -18.81 -11.29
N GLY A 455 24.71 -17.91 -10.31
CA GLY A 455 26.00 -17.65 -9.66
C GLY A 455 26.06 -16.30 -8.92
N GLN A 456 25.10 -15.39 -9.18
CA GLN A 456 25.05 -14.05 -8.58
C GLN A 456 23.66 -13.70 -8.03
N LYS A 457 22.88 -14.68 -7.54
CA LYS A 457 21.50 -14.45 -7.07
C LYS A 457 21.40 -13.30 -6.06
N ASP A 458 22.34 -13.21 -5.13
CA ASP A 458 22.29 -12.20 -4.06
C ASP A 458 22.66 -10.80 -4.57
N LEU A 459 23.66 -10.69 -5.45
CA LEU A 459 24.03 -9.41 -6.06
C LEU A 459 22.90 -8.87 -6.95
N TRP A 460 22.27 -9.74 -7.74
CA TRP A 460 21.14 -9.33 -8.59
C TRP A 460 19.88 -9.06 -7.78
N ALA A 461 19.60 -9.82 -6.72
CA ALA A 461 18.53 -9.51 -5.78
C ALA A 461 18.76 -8.14 -5.13
N HIS A 462 20.00 -7.85 -4.72
CA HIS A 462 20.38 -6.56 -4.15
C HIS A 462 20.29 -5.41 -5.16
N LEU A 463 20.82 -5.58 -6.38
CA LEU A 463 20.70 -4.58 -7.45
C LEU A 463 19.25 -4.37 -7.89
N ASN A 464 18.46 -5.44 -7.97
CA ASN A 464 17.03 -5.37 -8.28
C ASN A 464 16.28 -4.67 -7.14
N PHE A 465 16.66 -4.88 -5.88
CA PHE A 465 16.14 -4.13 -4.75
C PHE A 465 16.44 -2.64 -4.91
N TRP A 466 17.70 -2.24 -5.11
CA TRP A 466 18.06 -0.82 -5.31
C TRP A 466 17.41 -0.20 -6.55
N ALA A 467 17.32 -0.94 -7.64
CA ALA A 467 16.63 -0.49 -8.85
C ALA A 467 15.13 -0.32 -8.58
N LYS A 468 14.48 -1.29 -7.91
CA LYS A 468 13.08 -1.15 -7.46
C LYS A 468 12.96 0.08 -6.55
N GLN A 469 13.84 0.29 -5.58
CA GLN A 469 13.80 1.47 -4.72
C GLN A 469 13.85 2.77 -5.51
N TYR A 470 14.85 2.88 -6.40
CA TYR A 470 15.07 4.09 -7.17
C TYR A 470 13.96 4.36 -8.20
N VAL A 471 13.52 3.34 -8.92
CA VAL A 471 12.41 3.47 -9.88
C VAL A 471 11.15 3.94 -9.18
N ASN A 472 10.88 3.47 -7.97
CA ASN A 472 9.67 3.88 -7.24
C ASN A 472 9.82 5.25 -6.60
N TYR A 473 11.02 5.58 -6.11
CA TYR A 473 11.33 6.95 -5.76
C TYR A 473 11.06 7.90 -6.95
N ILE A 474 11.46 7.53 -8.17
CA ILE A 474 11.18 8.33 -9.38
C ILE A 474 9.69 8.41 -9.67
N PHE A 475 9.01 7.28 -9.89
CA PHE A 475 7.59 7.29 -10.27
C PHE A 475 6.78 8.09 -9.25
N ASN A 476 6.90 7.77 -7.97
CA ASN A 476 6.10 8.43 -6.96
C ASN A 476 6.55 9.86 -6.64
N GLY A 477 7.84 10.17 -6.79
CA GLY A 477 8.35 11.52 -6.64
C GLY A 477 7.90 12.45 -7.77
N LEU A 478 7.66 11.91 -8.97
CA LEU A 478 7.09 12.64 -10.11
C LEU A 478 5.56 12.66 -10.09
N GLY A 479 4.93 11.72 -9.39
CA GLY A 479 3.48 11.49 -9.45
C GLY A 479 3.14 10.67 -10.68
#